data_AF-A0A9Q0S9R0-F1
#
_entry.id   AF-A0A9Q0S9R0-F1
#
_cell.length_a   1.000
_cell.length_b   1.000
_cell.length_c   1.000
_cell.angle_alpha   90.00
_cell.angle_beta   90.00
_cell.angle_gamma   90.00
#
_symmetry.space_group_name_H-M   'P 1'
#
loop_
_entity.id
_entity.type
_entity.pdbx_description
1 polymer ?
#
loop_
_entity_poly.entity_id
_entity_poly.type
_entity_poly.pdbx_seq_one_letter_code
_entity_poly.pdbx_strand_id
1 'polypeptide(L)'
;MRENSLMLPLKQNPAGSMSDKERVSEMESPILSEDALLHIFGYLDGKSLKNSALVCKLWNNVISESSAIMKNFTLTLDDESKWISRFHEIMSLTRRFQSIRITLHSSKQPYYLEKWTENAINLLMRVAVRHGPYIRKLVLTNAEIKNSCDFSSILSSMPLLNEVVLNRVKVDEVDDFTGGNEALLSKLNKLRISTCDWDIFKFFISTPIRELQVSNRFASVDIQQREYYMPFLESSQRLESIELNLMSYAKTFSISLDGAICLKLKRLK
;
A
#
# COMPACT_ATOMS: atom_id res chain seq x y z
N MET A 1 -6.84 20.38 -3.06
CA MET A 1 -5.63 19.54 -2.87
C MET A 1 -5.18 19.11 -4.26
N ARG A 2 -4.06 19.65 -4.75
CA ARG A 2 -3.62 19.57 -6.15
C ARG A 2 -2.46 18.59 -6.32
N GLU A 3 -2.50 17.93 -7.48
CA GLU A 3 -1.40 17.38 -8.29
C GLU A 3 -0.63 16.13 -7.80
N ASN A 4 -1.25 14.96 -8.03
CA ASN A 4 -0.57 13.66 -8.16
C ASN A 4 -0.15 13.40 -9.62
N SER A 5 0.80 14.19 -10.14
CA SER A 5 1.49 13.83 -11.38
C SER A 5 2.43 12.65 -11.11
N LEU A 6 2.18 11.53 -11.80
CA LEU A 6 3.14 10.43 -11.90
C LEU A 6 4.33 11.01 -12.65
N MET A 7 5.53 10.64 -12.21
CA MET A 7 6.77 11.04 -12.88
C MET A 7 6.89 10.24 -14.18
N LEU A 8 6.33 10.78 -15.25
CA LEU A 8 6.43 10.20 -16.60
C LEU A 8 7.90 10.15 -17.06
N PRO A 9 8.28 9.14 -17.85
CA PRO A 9 9.57 9.15 -18.54
C PRO A 9 9.66 10.36 -19.48
N LEU A 10 10.80 11.06 -19.46
CA LEU A 10 11.08 12.18 -20.36
C LEU A 10 10.94 11.73 -21.82
N LYS A 11 10.05 12.38 -22.59
CA LYS A 11 9.93 12.17 -24.04
C LYS A 11 11.21 12.63 -24.75
N GLN A 12 11.70 11.81 -25.65
CA GLN A 12 12.82 12.13 -26.54
C GLN A 12 12.36 13.18 -27.56
N ASN A 13 13.06 14.33 -27.61
CA ASN A 13 12.99 15.21 -28.77
C ASN A 13 13.97 14.71 -29.83
N PRO A 14 13.56 14.57 -31.10
CA PRO A 14 14.50 14.31 -32.18
C PRO A 14 15.38 15.55 -32.42
N ALA A 15 16.68 15.31 -32.54
CA ALA A 15 17.69 16.32 -32.80
C ALA A 15 17.42 17.00 -34.15
N GLY A 16 17.07 18.28 -34.12
CA GLY A 16 17.11 19.17 -35.28
C GLY A 16 18.53 19.71 -35.44
N SER A 17 19.09 19.55 -36.63
CA SER A 17 20.38 20.12 -37.03
C SER A 17 20.27 21.62 -37.25
N MET A 18 21.13 22.42 -36.61
CA MET A 18 21.49 23.76 -37.08
C MET A 18 22.96 24.08 -36.74
N SER A 19 23.52 24.88 -37.65
CA SER A 19 24.91 25.14 -37.96
C SER A 19 25.71 25.99 -36.97
N ASP A 20 27.02 25.80 -37.04
CA ASP A 20 28.14 26.55 -36.44
C ASP A 20 27.91 28.04 -36.14
N LYS A 21 28.11 28.43 -34.88
CA LYS A 21 28.98 29.53 -34.43
C LYS A 21 29.08 29.59 -32.90
N GLU A 22 30.28 29.91 -32.44
CA GLU A 22 30.72 30.18 -31.05
C GLU A 22 30.94 28.97 -30.13
N ARG A 23 32.18 28.44 -30.18
CA ARG A 23 32.78 27.63 -29.10
C ARG A 23 32.99 28.49 -27.85
N VAL A 24 31.93 28.67 -27.07
CA VAL A 24 32.09 28.80 -25.62
C VAL A 24 32.63 27.45 -25.16
N SER A 25 33.81 27.44 -24.53
CA SER A 25 34.32 26.24 -23.89
C SER A 25 33.28 25.75 -22.89
N GLU A 26 32.55 24.70 -23.25
CA GLU A 26 31.69 23.95 -22.35
C GLU A 26 32.59 23.47 -21.22
N MET A 27 32.62 24.23 -20.14
CA MET A 27 33.21 23.83 -18.89
C MET A 27 32.36 22.64 -18.45
N GLU A 28 32.84 21.43 -18.74
CA GLU A 28 32.21 20.17 -18.35
C GLU A 28 31.92 20.27 -16.85
N SER A 29 30.66 20.55 -16.52
CA SER A 29 30.22 20.60 -15.13
C SER A 29 30.60 19.25 -14.52
N PRO A 30 31.34 19.19 -13.41
CA PRO A 30 31.81 17.93 -12.87
C PRO A 30 30.59 17.05 -12.61
N ILE A 31 30.48 15.98 -13.40
CA ILE A 31 29.38 15.02 -13.27
C ILE A 31 29.60 14.32 -11.93
N LEU A 32 28.71 14.57 -10.97
CA LEU A 32 28.72 13.84 -9.71
C LEU A 32 28.60 12.34 -9.99
N SER A 33 29.41 11.53 -9.29
CA SER A 33 29.31 10.07 -9.38
C SER A 33 27.95 9.59 -8.88
N GLU A 34 27.51 8.41 -9.35
CA GLU A 34 26.26 7.80 -8.89
C GLU A 34 26.23 7.62 -7.38
N ASP A 35 27.35 7.23 -6.77
CA ASP A 35 27.47 7.09 -5.31
C ASP A 35 27.26 8.42 -4.58
N ALA A 36 27.83 9.51 -5.08
CA ALA A 36 27.61 10.84 -4.52
C ALA A 36 26.14 11.26 -4.65
N LEU A 37 25.52 10.99 -5.79
CA LEU A 37 24.09 11.25 -6.01
C LEU A 37 23.22 10.42 -5.07
N LEU A 38 23.51 9.12 -4.89
CA LEU A 38 22.79 8.26 -3.94
C LEU A 38 22.88 8.80 -2.52
N HIS A 39 24.06 9.25 -2.10
CA HIS A 39 24.28 9.83 -0.79
C HIS A 39 23.46 11.12 -0.62
N ILE A 40 23.50 12.04 -1.60
CA ILE A 40 22.72 13.29 -1.59
C ILE A 40 21.22 13.00 -1.55
N PHE A 41 20.71 12.15 -2.44
CA PHE A 41 19.30 11.80 -2.53
C PHE A 41 18.81 11.07 -1.27
N GLY A 42 19.69 10.38 -0.55
CA GLY A 42 19.38 9.77 0.74
C GLY A 42 18.87 10.75 1.80
N TYR A 43 19.21 12.04 1.69
CA TYR A 43 18.76 13.10 2.61
C TYR A 43 17.50 13.83 2.16
N LEU A 44 17.02 13.58 0.95
CA LEU A 44 15.90 14.30 0.37
C LEU A 44 14.56 13.66 0.77
N ASP A 45 13.56 14.52 0.99
CA ASP A 45 12.18 14.08 1.16
C ASP A 45 11.54 13.64 -0.18
N GLY A 46 10.39 12.96 -0.12
CA GLY A 46 9.74 12.44 -1.33
C GLY A 46 9.38 13.54 -2.34
N LYS A 47 9.09 14.77 -1.89
CA LYS A 47 8.78 15.89 -2.79
C LYS A 47 10.03 16.41 -3.50
N SER A 48 11.14 16.55 -2.79
CA SER A 48 12.41 16.99 -3.35
C SER A 48 12.96 15.93 -4.31
N LEU A 49 12.89 14.64 -3.93
CA LEU A 49 13.28 13.54 -4.81
C LEU A 49 12.49 13.51 -6.11
N LYS A 50 11.19 13.81 -6.06
CA LYS A 50 10.38 13.98 -7.28
C LYS A 50 10.98 15.08 -8.15
N ASN A 51 11.18 16.27 -7.62
CA ASN A 51 11.74 17.38 -8.38
C ASN A 51 13.13 17.06 -8.94
N SER A 52 13.99 16.40 -8.15
CA SER A 52 15.31 15.94 -8.58
C SER A 52 15.24 14.95 -9.75
N ALA A 53 14.27 14.04 -9.75
CA ALA A 53 14.10 13.08 -10.85
C ALA A 53 13.71 13.74 -12.19
N LEU A 54 13.29 15.02 -12.18
CA LEU A 54 12.98 15.77 -13.40
C LEU A 54 14.17 16.55 -13.97
N VAL A 55 15.27 16.67 -13.23
CA VAL A 55 16.43 17.47 -13.62
C VAL A 55 17.13 16.86 -14.83
N CYS A 56 17.48 15.57 -14.77
CA CYS A 56 18.11 14.87 -15.87
C CYS A 56 17.89 13.35 -15.79
N LYS A 57 18.19 12.65 -16.90
CA LYS A 57 18.02 11.19 -17.01
C LYS A 57 18.84 10.40 -15.98
N LEU A 58 20.09 10.82 -15.74
CA LEU A 58 20.97 10.17 -14.76
C LEU A 58 20.34 10.20 -13.36
N TRP A 59 19.89 11.37 -12.91
CA TRP A 59 19.26 11.52 -11.60
C TRP A 59 17.98 10.69 -11.48
N ASN A 60 17.16 10.69 -12.53
CA ASN A 60 15.97 9.86 -12.57
C ASN A 60 16.29 8.35 -12.44
N ASN A 61 17.33 7.87 -13.13
CA ASN A 61 17.74 6.47 -13.07
C ASN A 61 18.26 6.09 -11.67
N VAL A 62 19.20 6.88 -11.13
CA VAL A 62 19.78 6.67 -9.78
C VAL A 62 18.68 6.61 -8.71
N ILE A 63 17.71 7.53 -8.77
CA ILE A 63 16.56 7.55 -7.85
C ILE A 63 15.68 6.31 -8.05
N SER A 64 15.38 5.93 -9.28
CA SER A 64 14.42 4.89 -9.62
C SER A 64 14.92 3.47 -9.35
N GLU A 65 16.22 3.25 -9.44
CA GLU A 65 16.87 1.93 -9.26
C GLU A 65 17.25 1.66 -7.81
N SER A 66 17.47 2.72 -7.02
CA SER A 66 17.81 2.62 -5.61
C SER A 66 16.60 2.27 -4.74
N SER A 67 16.58 1.03 -4.23
CA SER A 67 15.56 0.59 -3.28
C SER A 67 15.55 1.45 -2.00
N ALA A 68 16.71 1.92 -1.54
CA ALA A 68 16.85 2.74 -0.33
C ALA A 68 16.20 4.12 -0.49
N ILE A 69 16.19 4.68 -1.70
CA ILE A 69 15.53 5.94 -2.02
C ILE A 69 14.04 5.71 -2.32
N MET A 70 13.74 4.67 -3.10
CA MET A 70 12.36 4.33 -3.51
C MET A 70 11.42 4.01 -2.34
N LYS A 71 11.95 3.69 -1.15
CA LYS A 71 11.15 3.56 0.08
C LYS A 71 10.38 4.83 0.45
N ASN A 72 10.87 6.00 0.04
CA ASN A 72 10.26 7.30 0.29
C ASN A 72 9.14 7.65 -0.70
N PHE A 73 8.93 6.80 -1.72
CA PHE A 73 7.89 6.97 -2.71
C PHE A 73 6.74 5.98 -2.48
N THR A 74 5.52 6.50 -2.56
CA THR A 74 4.30 5.68 -2.55
C THR A 74 3.64 5.75 -3.91
N LEU A 75 3.45 4.59 -4.56
CA LEU A 75 2.59 4.50 -5.74
C LEU A 75 1.15 4.72 -5.27
N THR A 76 0.56 5.86 -5.65
CA THR A 76 -0.79 6.24 -5.21
C THR A 76 -1.77 6.15 -6.37
N LEU A 77 -2.82 5.37 -6.19
CA LEU A 77 -3.96 5.24 -7.09
C LEU A 77 -5.19 5.76 -6.33
N ASP A 78 -5.47 7.05 -6.48
CA ASP A 78 -6.53 7.76 -5.73
C ASP A 78 -7.63 8.32 -6.62
N ASP A 79 -7.36 8.58 -7.89
CA ASP A 79 -8.33 9.16 -8.80
C ASP A 79 -8.82 8.11 -9.82
N GLU A 80 -9.92 7.44 -9.49
CA GLU A 80 -10.53 6.39 -10.32
C GLU A 80 -10.77 6.82 -11.76
N SER A 81 -11.16 8.09 -11.97
CA SER A 81 -11.43 8.64 -13.30
C SER A 81 -10.21 8.59 -14.21
N LYS A 82 -9.00 8.55 -13.62
CA LYS A 82 -7.73 8.52 -14.33
C LYS A 82 -7.14 7.12 -14.43
N TRP A 83 -7.68 6.11 -13.74
CA TRP A 83 -7.04 4.79 -13.68
C TRP A 83 -6.90 4.14 -15.04
N ILE A 84 -7.95 4.18 -15.86
CA ILE A 84 -7.90 3.62 -17.23
C ILE A 84 -6.84 4.36 -18.06
N SER A 85 -6.83 5.69 -18.02
CA SER A 85 -5.85 6.50 -18.75
C SER A 85 -4.40 6.28 -18.28
N ARG A 86 -4.21 5.97 -17.00
CA ARG A 86 -2.90 5.75 -16.37
C ARG A 86 -2.51 4.28 -16.33
N PHE A 87 -3.37 3.37 -16.78
CA PHE A 87 -3.11 1.94 -16.70
C PHE A 87 -1.80 1.57 -17.40
N HIS A 88 -1.68 1.96 -18.67
CA HIS A 88 -0.47 1.72 -19.45
C HIS A 88 0.75 2.36 -18.83
N GLU A 89 0.61 3.58 -18.28
CA GLU A 89 1.68 4.27 -17.57
C GLU A 89 2.15 3.45 -16.36
N ILE A 90 1.24 3.08 -15.45
CA ILE A 90 1.53 2.33 -14.21
C ILE A 90 2.18 0.98 -14.52
N MET A 91 1.71 0.28 -15.55
CA MET A 91 2.26 -1.02 -15.95
C MET A 91 3.62 -0.89 -16.63
N SER A 92 3.89 0.25 -17.28
CA SER A 92 5.19 0.57 -17.89
C SER A 92 6.25 1.00 -16.87
N LEU A 93 5.87 1.35 -15.64
CA LEU A 93 6.81 1.72 -14.59
C LEU A 93 7.72 0.54 -14.27
N THR A 94 9.03 0.75 -14.37
CA THR A 94 10.07 -0.21 -13.96
C THR A 94 10.57 0.04 -12.53
N ARG A 95 10.05 1.09 -11.88
CA ARG A 95 10.49 1.54 -10.55
C ARG A 95 10.07 0.55 -9.46
N ARG A 96 10.97 0.30 -8.51
CA ARG A 96 10.77 -0.64 -7.40
C ARG A 96 10.11 0.03 -6.20
N PHE A 97 8.83 0.36 -6.32
CA PHE A 97 8.07 0.93 -5.20
C PHE A 97 8.04 -0.03 -4.01
N GLN A 98 8.18 0.51 -2.80
CA GLN A 98 8.03 -0.28 -1.56
C GLN A 98 6.69 -0.08 -0.88
N SER A 99 5.96 0.98 -1.24
CA SER A 99 4.64 1.26 -0.70
C SER A 99 3.67 1.52 -1.84
N ILE A 100 2.48 0.93 -1.74
CA ILE A 100 1.36 1.22 -2.60
C ILE A 100 0.16 1.67 -1.77
N ARG A 101 -0.56 2.67 -2.27
CA ARG A 101 -1.80 3.18 -1.71
C ARG A 101 -2.86 3.19 -2.79
N ILE A 102 -3.96 2.52 -2.54
CA ILE A 102 -5.08 2.42 -3.45
C ILE A 102 -6.32 2.89 -2.69
N THR A 103 -6.95 3.92 -3.22
CA THR A 103 -8.21 4.47 -2.70
C THR A 103 -9.25 4.32 -3.78
N LEU A 104 -10.23 3.47 -3.50
CA LEU A 104 -11.40 3.32 -4.34
C LEU A 104 -12.41 4.39 -3.89
N HIS A 105 -12.89 5.19 -4.80
CA HIS A 105 -13.99 6.08 -4.55
C HIS A 105 -15.25 5.40 -5.04
N SER A 106 -15.98 4.73 -4.12
CA SER A 106 -17.39 4.42 -4.35
C SER A 106 -18.13 5.75 -4.60
N SER A 107 -18.19 6.15 -5.86
CA SER A 107 -18.92 7.33 -6.28
C SER A 107 -20.40 7.07 -5.97
N LYS A 108 -21.11 8.13 -5.60
CA LYS A 108 -22.44 8.12 -4.94
C LYS A 108 -23.59 7.52 -5.76
N GLN A 109 -23.33 6.74 -6.81
CA GLN A 109 -24.36 6.18 -7.68
C GLN A 109 -24.35 4.65 -7.64
N PRO A 110 -25.34 4.01 -6.98
CA PRO A 110 -25.40 2.57 -6.77
C PRO A 110 -25.37 1.73 -8.06
N TYR A 111 -25.85 2.29 -9.17
CA TYR A 111 -26.03 1.55 -10.43
C TYR A 111 -24.73 1.28 -11.21
N TYR A 112 -23.67 2.04 -10.96
CA TYR A 112 -22.37 1.83 -11.60
C TYR A 112 -21.37 1.11 -10.70
N LEU A 113 -21.73 0.66 -9.50
CA LEU A 113 -20.73 0.05 -8.62
C LEU A 113 -20.16 -1.26 -9.19
N GLU A 114 -21.00 -2.21 -9.62
CA GLU A 114 -20.55 -3.59 -9.83
C GLU A 114 -19.50 -3.77 -10.93
N LYS A 115 -19.73 -3.17 -12.10
CA LYS A 115 -18.79 -3.28 -13.24
C LYS A 115 -17.49 -2.51 -12.97
N TRP A 116 -17.53 -1.53 -12.09
CA TRP A 116 -16.38 -0.72 -11.73
C TRP A 116 -15.53 -1.39 -10.66
N THR A 117 -16.14 -2.04 -9.65
CA THR A 117 -15.40 -2.84 -8.66
C THR A 117 -14.60 -3.93 -9.34
N GLU A 118 -15.16 -4.63 -10.32
CA GLU A 118 -14.44 -5.68 -11.05
C GLU A 118 -13.18 -5.15 -11.78
N ASN A 119 -13.30 -4.03 -12.49
CA ASN A 119 -12.15 -3.40 -13.17
C ASN A 119 -11.09 -2.91 -12.17
N ALA A 120 -11.52 -2.37 -11.04
CA ALA A 120 -10.65 -1.91 -9.97
C ALA A 120 -9.87 -3.07 -9.33
N ILE A 121 -10.53 -4.18 -9.03
CA ILE A 121 -9.87 -5.37 -8.47
C ILE A 121 -8.92 -5.99 -9.50
N ASN A 122 -9.33 -6.09 -10.76
CA ASN A 122 -8.45 -6.53 -11.85
C ASN A 122 -7.20 -5.64 -11.98
N LEU A 123 -7.35 -4.32 -11.82
CA LEU A 123 -6.22 -3.41 -11.80
C LEU A 123 -5.31 -3.67 -10.61
N LEU A 124 -5.88 -3.76 -9.40
CA LEU A 124 -5.15 -4.03 -8.16
C LEU A 124 -4.36 -5.34 -8.28
N MET A 125 -4.97 -6.40 -8.84
CA MET A 125 -4.32 -7.66 -9.14
C MET A 125 -3.13 -7.50 -10.09
N ARG A 126 -3.31 -6.81 -11.23
CA ARG A 126 -2.22 -6.59 -12.18
C ARG A 126 -1.08 -5.79 -11.59
N VAL A 127 -1.39 -4.78 -10.77
CA VAL A 127 -0.40 -3.97 -10.08
C VAL A 127 0.31 -4.81 -9.01
N ALA A 128 -0.41 -5.66 -8.27
CA ALA A 128 0.15 -6.59 -7.31
C ALA A 128 1.11 -7.58 -7.97
N VAL A 129 0.72 -8.20 -9.09
CA VAL A 129 1.61 -9.12 -9.83
C VAL A 129 2.85 -8.39 -10.36
N ARG A 130 2.70 -7.18 -10.88
CA ARG A 130 3.80 -6.44 -11.51
C ARG A 130 4.80 -5.86 -10.51
N HIS A 131 4.28 -5.24 -9.45
CA HIS A 131 5.09 -4.45 -8.49
C HIS A 131 5.27 -5.16 -7.15
N GLY A 132 4.39 -6.12 -6.83
CA GLY A 132 4.33 -6.82 -5.55
C GLY A 132 5.62 -7.45 -5.02
N PRO A 133 6.52 -8.00 -5.86
CA PRO A 133 7.80 -8.54 -5.38
C PRO A 133 8.66 -7.54 -4.57
N TYR A 134 8.41 -6.23 -4.70
CA TYR A 134 9.13 -5.18 -3.97
C TYR A 134 8.29 -4.49 -2.89
N ILE A 135 6.98 -4.74 -2.85
CA ILE A 135 6.06 -4.05 -1.96
C ILE A 135 6.22 -4.57 -0.54
N ARG A 136 6.43 -3.63 0.40
CA ARG A 136 6.51 -3.84 1.84
C ARG A 136 5.33 -3.24 2.58
N LYS A 137 4.61 -2.29 1.96
CA LYS A 137 3.44 -1.64 2.55
C LYS A 137 2.29 -1.56 1.55
N LEU A 138 1.16 -2.15 1.93
CA LEU A 138 -0.11 -2.04 1.20
C LEU A 138 -1.08 -1.18 2.01
N VAL A 139 -1.62 -0.14 1.38
CA VAL A 139 -2.72 0.66 1.93
C VAL A 139 -3.91 0.54 0.97
N LEU A 140 -5.00 -0.07 1.43
CA LEU A 140 -6.24 -0.21 0.68
C LEU A 140 -7.36 0.54 1.39
N THR A 141 -8.08 1.39 0.66
CA THR A 141 -9.16 2.22 1.22
C THR A 141 -10.42 2.13 0.37
N ASN A 142 -11.57 1.94 1.02
CA ASN A 142 -12.91 1.86 0.44
C ASN A 142 -13.06 0.75 -0.63
N ALA A 143 -12.43 -0.39 -0.42
CA ALA A 143 -12.47 -1.50 -1.37
C ALA A 143 -13.58 -2.49 -1.05
N GLU A 144 -14.30 -2.95 -2.06
CA GLU A 144 -15.20 -4.09 -1.96
C GLU A 144 -14.70 -5.18 -2.90
N ILE A 145 -14.26 -6.30 -2.30
CA ILE A 145 -13.69 -7.43 -3.02
C ILE A 145 -14.69 -8.56 -2.94
N LYS A 146 -15.37 -8.85 -4.04
CA LYS A 146 -16.47 -9.84 -4.04
C LYS A 146 -15.98 -11.27 -3.80
N ASN A 147 -14.72 -11.55 -4.12
CA ASN A 147 -14.14 -12.89 -4.05
C ASN A 147 -12.93 -12.92 -3.10
N SER A 148 -13.01 -13.72 -2.04
CA SER A 148 -11.92 -13.94 -1.09
C SER A 148 -10.62 -14.44 -1.74
N CYS A 149 -10.71 -15.21 -2.83
CA CYS A 149 -9.56 -15.69 -3.60
C CYS A 149 -8.79 -14.55 -4.27
N ASP A 150 -9.48 -13.50 -4.73
CA ASP A 150 -8.82 -12.33 -5.31
C ASP A 150 -8.01 -11.60 -4.24
N PHE A 151 -8.59 -11.38 -3.06
CA PHE A 151 -7.86 -10.74 -1.96
C PHE A 151 -6.64 -11.56 -1.55
N SER A 152 -6.79 -12.88 -1.42
CA SER A 152 -5.68 -13.78 -1.14
C SER A 152 -4.59 -13.71 -2.22
N SER A 153 -4.98 -13.67 -3.50
CA SER A 153 -4.05 -13.57 -4.63
C SER A 153 -3.29 -12.24 -4.67
N ILE A 154 -3.96 -11.14 -4.31
CA ILE A 154 -3.34 -9.81 -4.15
C ILE A 154 -2.23 -9.88 -3.09
N LEU A 155 -2.56 -10.42 -1.91
CA LEU A 155 -1.61 -10.54 -0.79
C LEU A 155 -0.43 -11.47 -1.15
N SER A 156 -0.73 -12.60 -1.78
CA SER A 156 0.25 -13.61 -2.21
C SER A 156 1.25 -13.07 -3.23
N SER A 157 0.84 -12.09 -4.04
CA SER A 157 1.71 -11.43 -5.02
C SER A 157 2.73 -10.48 -4.36
N MET A 158 2.63 -10.24 -3.04
CA MET A 158 3.48 -9.31 -2.30
C MET A 158 4.20 -9.99 -1.12
N PRO A 159 5.14 -10.92 -1.38
CA PRO A 159 5.78 -11.75 -0.35
C PRO A 159 6.68 -10.97 0.63
N LEU A 160 6.99 -9.70 0.32
CA LEU A 160 7.79 -8.82 1.18
C LEU A 160 6.94 -7.90 2.05
N LEU A 161 5.61 -8.07 2.06
CA LEU A 161 4.71 -7.27 2.89
C LEU A 161 5.12 -7.32 4.36
N ASN A 162 5.31 -6.14 4.92
CA ASN A 162 5.64 -5.89 6.32
C ASN A 162 4.51 -5.14 7.03
N GLU A 163 3.77 -4.30 6.30
CA GLU A 163 2.64 -3.54 6.82
C GLU A 163 1.43 -3.61 5.86
N VAL A 164 0.27 -3.92 6.40
CA VAL A 164 -1.01 -3.87 5.69
C VAL A 164 -1.95 -2.91 6.42
N VAL A 165 -2.52 -1.96 5.68
CA VAL A 165 -3.48 -0.97 6.18
C VAL A 165 -4.76 -1.06 5.37
N LEU A 166 -5.84 -1.46 6.02
CA LEU A 166 -7.15 -1.66 5.42
C LEU A 166 -8.12 -0.67 6.06
N ASN A 167 -8.78 0.15 5.24
CA ASN A 167 -9.73 1.13 5.71
C ASN A 167 -11.02 1.05 4.89
N ARG A 168 -12.16 0.69 5.50
CA ARG A 168 -13.43 0.48 4.79
C ARG A 168 -13.28 -0.56 3.68
N VAL A 169 -12.63 -1.67 4.02
CA VAL A 169 -12.47 -2.80 3.10
C VAL A 169 -13.49 -3.87 3.48
N LYS A 170 -14.25 -4.31 2.49
CA LYS A 170 -15.21 -5.41 2.55
C LYS A 170 -14.73 -6.52 1.63
N VAL A 171 -14.80 -7.75 2.12
CA VAL A 171 -14.48 -8.95 1.33
C VAL A 171 -15.69 -9.87 1.44
N ASP A 172 -16.43 -10.04 0.34
CA ASP A 172 -17.58 -10.94 0.29
C ASP A 172 -17.11 -12.40 0.14
N GLU A 173 -18.03 -13.33 0.42
CA GLU A 173 -17.84 -14.77 0.18
C GLU A 173 -16.49 -15.26 0.72
N VAL A 174 -16.27 -15.03 2.01
CA VAL A 174 -15.21 -15.73 2.72
C VAL A 174 -15.71 -17.14 2.98
N ASP A 175 -15.59 -17.97 1.95
CA ASP A 175 -15.65 -19.43 2.05
C ASP A 175 -14.79 -19.87 3.25
N ASP A 176 -15.02 -21.09 3.76
CA ASP A 176 -14.21 -21.72 4.81
C ASP A 176 -12.77 -21.92 4.31
N PHE A 177 -12.03 -20.81 4.24
CA PHE A 177 -10.73 -20.70 3.63
C PHE A 177 -9.74 -21.19 4.67
N THR A 178 -9.55 -22.50 4.70
CA THR A 178 -8.55 -23.19 5.56
C THR A 178 -7.15 -23.19 4.93
N GLY A 179 -6.93 -22.41 3.87
CA GLY A 179 -5.79 -22.56 2.96
C GLY A 179 -4.63 -21.57 3.16
N GLY A 180 -3.53 -22.04 3.75
CA GLY A 180 -2.18 -21.92 3.15
C GLY A 180 -1.45 -20.57 3.07
N ASN A 181 -1.96 -19.46 3.63
CA ASN A 181 -1.25 -18.16 3.55
C ASN A 181 -0.04 -18.02 4.50
N GLU A 182 0.24 -19.02 5.35
CA GLU A 182 1.32 -19.02 6.35
C GLU A 182 2.69 -18.71 5.76
N ALA A 183 3.05 -19.35 4.64
CA ALA A 183 4.35 -19.13 4.00
C ALA A 183 4.43 -17.77 3.29
N LEU A 184 3.29 -17.27 2.80
CA LEU A 184 3.23 -16.16 1.85
C LEU A 184 3.38 -14.79 2.53
N LEU A 185 2.91 -14.66 3.77
CA LEU A 185 2.99 -13.42 4.56
C LEU A 185 3.95 -13.52 5.76
N SER A 186 5.01 -14.32 5.62
CA SER A 186 6.00 -14.59 6.68
C SER A 186 6.74 -13.35 7.20
N LYS A 187 6.69 -12.23 6.48
CA LYS A 187 7.32 -10.94 6.87
C LYS A 187 6.33 -9.91 7.41
N LEU A 188 5.03 -10.22 7.44
CA LEU A 188 4.01 -9.28 7.84
C LEU A 188 4.06 -9.07 9.37
N ASN A 189 4.43 -7.85 9.78
CA ASN A 189 4.58 -7.52 11.20
C ASN A 189 3.50 -6.56 11.70
N LYS A 190 2.91 -5.73 10.82
CA LYS A 190 1.98 -4.67 11.20
C LYS A 190 0.66 -4.80 10.43
N LEU A 191 -0.44 -4.86 11.16
CA LEU A 191 -1.79 -4.88 10.60
C LEU A 191 -2.62 -3.73 11.19
N ARG A 192 -3.17 -2.89 10.31
CA ARG A 192 -4.05 -1.79 10.68
C ARG A 192 -5.38 -1.95 9.97
N ILE A 193 -6.45 -2.11 10.73
CA ILE A 193 -7.80 -2.31 10.21
C ILE A 193 -8.66 -1.16 10.71
N SER A 194 -9.42 -0.53 9.82
CA SER A 194 -10.31 0.57 10.16
C SER A 194 -11.64 0.45 9.44
N THR A 195 -12.75 0.36 10.18
CA THR A 195 -14.10 0.33 9.58
C THR A 195 -14.26 -0.79 8.53
N CYS A 196 -13.61 -1.94 8.73
CA CYS A 196 -13.73 -3.12 7.85
C CYS A 196 -14.63 -4.19 8.50
N ASP A 197 -15.03 -5.18 7.72
CA ASP A 197 -15.70 -6.37 8.23
C ASP A 197 -14.73 -7.27 9.01
N TRP A 198 -15.26 -7.97 10.02
CA TRP A 198 -14.43 -8.82 10.89
C TRP A 198 -13.93 -10.08 10.20
N ASP A 199 -14.58 -10.54 9.13
CA ASP A 199 -14.12 -11.66 8.31
C ASP A 199 -12.71 -11.47 7.75
N ILE A 200 -12.25 -10.22 7.64
CA ILE A 200 -10.90 -9.91 7.14
C ILE A 200 -9.79 -10.53 7.99
N PHE A 201 -10.06 -10.85 9.27
CA PHE A 201 -9.09 -11.51 10.15
C PHE A 201 -8.76 -12.94 9.73
N LYS A 202 -9.67 -13.63 9.00
CA LYS A 202 -9.43 -14.99 8.49
C LYS A 202 -8.19 -15.08 7.59
N PHE A 203 -7.88 -14.02 6.84
CA PHE A 203 -6.69 -13.94 5.99
C PHE A 203 -5.37 -13.83 6.75
N PHE A 204 -5.43 -13.53 8.05
CA PHE A 204 -4.25 -13.21 8.86
C PHE A 204 -4.04 -14.15 10.06
N ILE A 205 -4.90 -15.16 10.27
CA ILE A 205 -4.86 -16.08 11.43
C ILE A 205 -3.43 -16.55 11.70
N SER A 206 -2.78 -17.15 10.71
CA SER A 206 -1.46 -17.72 10.92
C SER A 206 -0.28 -16.80 10.54
N THR A 207 -0.49 -15.49 10.54
CA THR A 207 0.56 -14.52 10.17
C THR A 207 1.33 -14.03 11.40
N PRO A 208 2.65 -13.79 11.32
CA PRO A 208 3.48 -13.46 12.49
C PRO A 208 3.36 -11.97 12.89
N ILE A 209 2.14 -11.46 13.03
CA ILE A 209 1.86 -10.06 13.33
C ILE A 209 2.31 -9.72 14.76
N ARG A 210 3.03 -8.60 14.88
CA ARG A 210 3.52 -8.04 16.15
C ARG A 210 2.74 -6.82 16.60
N GLU A 211 2.25 -6.02 15.65
CA GLU A 211 1.49 -4.80 15.93
C GLU A 211 0.13 -4.86 15.24
N LEU A 212 -0.93 -4.87 16.05
CA LEU A 212 -2.31 -4.79 15.59
C LEU A 212 -2.94 -3.46 16.01
N GLN A 213 -3.54 -2.76 15.06
CA GLN A 213 -4.38 -1.59 15.32
C GLN A 213 -5.75 -1.77 14.69
N VAL A 214 -6.81 -1.71 15.47
CA VAL A 214 -8.18 -1.84 15.00
C VAL A 214 -8.96 -0.59 15.38
N SER A 215 -9.54 0.10 14.38
CA SER A 215 -10.40 1.26 14.57
C SER A 215 -11.74 1.02 13.87
N ASN A 216 -12.68 0.34 14.53
CA ASN A 216 -13.98 0.04 13.93
C ASN A 216 -15.09 0.91 14.53
N ARG A 217 -15.76 1.70 13.67
CA ARG A 217 -16.88 2.56 14.07
C ARG A 217 -18.22 1.85 14.10
N PHE A 218 -18.33 0.70 13.44
CA PHE A 218 -19.61 -0.02 13.26
C PHE A 218 -19.66 -1.35 14.01
N ALA A 219 -18.59 -1.71 14.73
CA ALA A 219 -18.58 -2.94 15.50
C ALA A 219 -19.34 -2.77 16.81
N SER A 220 -20.59 -3.21 16.86
CA SER A 220 -21.13 -3.77 18.09
C SER A 220 -20.39 -5.08 18.34
N VAL A 221 -19.54 -5.15 19.38
CA VAL A 221 -18.89 -6.40 19.79
C VAL A 221 -19.96 -7.33 20.39
N ASP A 222 -20.79 -7.89 19.53
CA ASP A 222 -21.72 -8.94 19.88
C ASP A 222 -20.94 -10.27 19.90
N ILE A 223 -21.47 -11.25 20.64
CA ILE A 223 -20.90 -12.58 20.82
C ILE A 223 -20.61 -13.25 19.47
N GLN A 224 -21.47 -13.05 18.47
CA GLN A 224 -21.27 -13.59 17.12
C GLN A 224 -20.03 -13.02 16.43
N GLN A 225 -19.68 -11.74 16.66
CA GLN A 225 -18.51 -11.15 16.02
C GLN A 225 -17.19 -11.69 16.60
N ARG A 226 -17.25 -12.25 17.81
CA ARG A 226 -16.10 -12.82 18.51
C ARG A 226 -15.53 -14.04 17.78
N GLU A 227 -16.37 -14.78 17.07
CA GLU A 227 -15.96 -15.97 16.30
C GLU A 227 -15.00 -15.64 15.15
N TYR A 228 -15.02 -14.41 14.63
CA TYR A 228 -14.18 -14.03 13.49
C TYR A 228 -12.76 -13.61 13.87
N TYR A 229 -12.56 -12.94 15.01
CA TYR A 229 -11.25 -12.40 15.39
C TYR A 229 -10.57 -13.16 16.53
N MET A 230 -11.29 -13.94 17.35
CA MET A 230 -10.66 -14.74 18.41
C MET A 230 -9.68 -15.77 17.85
N PRO A 231 -10.00 -16.54 16.78
CA PRO A 231 -9.03 -17.49 16.21
C PRO A 231 -7.73 -16.80 15.79
N PHE A 232 -7.82 -15.58 15.26
CA PHE A 232 -6.67 -14.76 14.93
C PHE A 232 -5.85 -14.37 16.17
N LEU A 233 -6.50 -13.93 17.25
CA LEU A 233 -5.79 -13.57 18.49
C LEU A 233 -5.14 -14.79 19.16
N GLU A 234 -5.82 -15.93 19.16
CA GLU A 234 -5.33 -17.19 19.76
C GLU A 234 -4.13 -17.77 19.01
N SER A 235 -4.10 -17.61 17.68
CA SER A 235 -2.98 -18.03 16.83
C SER A 235 -1.81 -17.04 16.82
N SER A 236 -2.04 -15.78 17.21
CA SER A 236 -1.04 -14.70 17.20
C SER A 236 -0.05 -14.77 18.37
N GLN A 237 0.83 -15.77 18.39
CA GLN A 237 1.83 -15.94 19.46
C GLN A 237 2.90 -14.83 19.54
N ARG A 238 3.04 -14.00 18.50
CA ARG A 238 4.07 -12.95 18.38
C ARG A 238 3.55 -11.54 18.62
N LEU A 239 2.30 -11.40 19.04
CA LEU A 239 1.64 -10.11 19.16
C LEU A 239 2.21 -9.33 20.35
N GLU A 240 2.92 -8.23 20.07
CA GLU A 240 3.59 -7.39 21.07
C GLU A 240 2.73 -6.17 21.46
N SER A 241 1.94 -5.65 20.51
CA SER A 241 1.15 -4.43 20.70
C SER A 241 -0.23 -4.56 20.05
N ILE A 242 -1.27 -4.21 20.83
CA ILE A 242 -2.65 -4.12 20.35
C ILE A 242 -3.24 -2.77 20.74
N GLU A 243 -3.73 -2.04 19.74
CA GLU A 243 -4.52 -0.81 19.92
C GLU A 243 -5.93 -1.03 19.38
N LEU A 244 -6.92 -0.99 20.27
CA LEU A 244 -8.33 -1.10 19.92
C LEU A 244 -9.02 0.23 20.16
N ASN A 245 -9.56 0.79 19.07
CA ASN A 245 -10.35 2.00 19.06
C ASN A 245 -11.77 1.67 18.54
N LEU A 246 -12.60 1.20 19.47
CA LEU A 246 -13.97 0.79 19.18
C LEU A 246 -14.90 1.90 19.66
N MET A 247 -15.69 2.46 18.74
CA MET A 247 -16.77 3.39 19.12
C MET A 247 -17.96 2.57 19.60
N SER A 248 -17.94 2.20 20.88
CA SER A 248 -19.09 1.63 21.56
C SER A 248 -19.94 2.74 22.16
N TYR A 249 -21.22 2.78 21.84
CA TYR A 249 -22.19 3.67 22.51
C TYR A 249 -22.38 3.33 24.00
N ALA A 250 -21.90 2.18 24.48
CA ALA A 250 -21.89 1.85 25.90
C ALA A 250 -20.94 0.68 26.21
N LYS A 251 -19.99 0.90 27.12
CA LYS A 251 -19.04 -0.06 27.74
C LYS A 251 -17.62 -0.06 27.18
N THR A 252 -16.69 0.11 28.11
CA THR A 252 -15.27 -0.16 27.99
C THR A 252 -15.07 -1.67 28.07
N PHE A 253 -14.34 -2.24 27.13
CA PHE A 253 -13.96 -3.66 27.17
C PHE A 253 -12.50 -3.77 27.58
N SER A 254 -12.22 -4.62 28.56
CA SER A 254 -10.88 -5.10 28.88
C SER A 254 -10.74 -6.51 28.30
N ILE A 255 -9.89 -6.66 27.30
CA ILE A 255 -9.39 -7.99 26.92
C ILE A 255 -8.26 -8.29 27.90
N SER A 256 -8.23 -9.47 28.52
CA SER A 256 -7.05 -9.94 29.25
C SER A 256 -6.38 -10.95 28.35
N LEU A 257 -5.18 -10.63 27.87
CA LEU A 257 -4.31 -11.61 27.23
C LEU A 257 -3.24 -11.96 28.26
N ASP A 258 -3.19 -13.22 28.65
CA ASP A 258 -2.30 -13.73 29.68
C ASP A 258 -0.83 -13.44 29.33
N GLY A 259 -0.25 -12.49 30.06
CA GLY A 259 1.19 -12.24 30.12
C GLY A 259 1.79 -11.48 28.93
N ALA A 260 1.98 -10.17 29.11
CA ALA A 260 2.84 -9.25 28.33
C ALA A 260 2.22 -8.40 27.21
N ILE A 261 0.91 -8.48 26.95
CA ILE A 261 0.30 -7.60 25.92
C ILE A 261 -0.06 -6.24 26.52
N CYS A 262 0.59 -5.18 26.04
CA CYS A 262 0.29 -3.80 26.43
C CYS A 262 -0.99 -3.35 25.70
N LEU A 263 -2.13 -3.50 26.37
CA LEU A 263 -3.42 -3.03 25.85
C LEU A 263 -3.58 -1.54 26.10
N LYS A 264 -3.48 -0.73 25.04
CA LYS A 264 -3.86 0.68 25.09
C LYS A 264 -5.30 0.85 24.62
N LEU A 265 -6.22 0.88 25.59
CA LEU A 265 -7.62 1.22 25.34
C LEU A 265 -7.76 2.75 25.34
N LYS A 266 -7.96 3.33 24.15
CA LYS A 266 -8.25 4.76 24.02
C LYS A 266 -9.74 4.96 23.83
N ARG A 267 -10.41 5.43 24.87
CA ARG A 267 -11.82 5.84 24.80
C ARG A 267 -11.93 7.11 23.95
N LEU A 268 -12.57 7.04 22.79
CA LEU A 268 -12.96 8.24 22.05
C LEU A 268 -14.13 8.90 22.79
N LYS A 269 -13.98 10.20 23.08
CA LYS A 269 -15.05 11.05 23.62
C LYS A 269 -15.88 11.61 22.48
#